data_AF-A0A1F7X420-F1
#
_entry.id   AF-A0A1F7X420-F1
#
_cell.length_a   1.000
_cell.length_b   1.000
_cell.length_c   1.000
_cell.angle_alpha   90.00
_cell.angle_beta   90.00
_cell.angle_gamma   90.00
#
_symmetry.space_group_name_H-M   'P 1'
#
loop_
_entity.id
_entity.type
_entity.pdbx_description
1 polymer ?
#
loop_
_entity_poly.entity_id
_entity_poly.type
_entity_poly.pdbx_seq_one_letter_code
_entity_poly.pdbx_strand_id
1 'polypeptide(L)'
;MKIKIKKVILVVFMQLVIALIFVIGAGWASLPVYLFFQSYFADIIIPFAFYFLLTMQGDGNKFLNAWWKRALVILALTFASETLQYFGVYALARVFDPMDYLMYVIGVLLAAYVDRKIFTHAFSFWD
;
A
#
# COMPACT_ATOMS: atom_id res chain seq x y z
N MET A 1 -14.40 20.42 -3.49
CA MET A 1 -13.42 19.49 -2.91
C MET A 1 -12.20 20.31 -2.47
N LYS A 2 -12.04 20.62 -1.18
CA LYS A 2 -10.83 21.33 -0.70
C LYS A 2 -9.79 20.27 -0.35
N ILE A 3 -8.92 19.97 -1.30
CA ILE A 3 -7.75 19.13 -1.08
C ILE A 3 -6.85 19.82 -0.05
N LYS A 4 -6.57 19.18 1.09
CA LYS A 4 -5.57 19.68 2.04
C LYS A 4 -4.18 19.51 1.42
N ILE A 5 -3.60 20.61 0.90
CA ILE A 5 -2.33 20.56 0.17
C ILE A 5 -1.20 19.90 0.96
N LYS A 6 -1.17 20.08 2.29
CA LYS A 6 -0.21 19.43 3.20
C LYS A 6 -0.31 17.90 3.19
N LYS A 7 -1.54 17.37 3.17
CA LYS A 7 -1.81 15.93 3.10
C LYS A 7 -1.34 15.34 1.78
N VAL A 8 -1.61 16.04 0.67
CA VAL A 8 -1.14 15.62 -0.66
C VAL A 8 0.37 15.62 -0.74
N ILE A 9 1.04 16.68 -0.28
CA ILE A 9 2.50 16.74 -0.26
C ILE A 9 3.08 15.55 0.50
N LEU A 10 2.54 15.23 1.69
CA LEU A 10 3.00 14.11 2.50
C LEU A 10 2.81 12.76 1.78
N VAL A 11 1.62 12.51 1.24
CA VAL A 11 1.34 11.25 0.52
C VAL A 11 2.21 11.12 -0.72
N VAL A 12 2.33 12.17 -1.53
CA VAL A 12 3.18 12.18 -2.74
C VAL A 12 4.64 11.96 -2.36
N PHE A 13 5.15 12.63 -1.33
CA PHE A 13 6.51 12.42 -0.84
C PHE A 13 6.73 10.97 -0.43
N MET A 14 5.78 10.36 0.29
CA MET A 14 5.84 8.94 0.66
C MET A 14 5.91 8.03 -0.59
N GLN A 15 5.13 8.32 -1.63
CA GLN A 15 5.20 7.57 -2.89
C GLN A 15 6.57 7.70 -3.56
N LEU A 16 7.16 8.89 -3.56
CA LEU A 16 8.49 9.12 -4.12
C LEU A 16 9.57 8.35 -3.34
N VAL A 17 9.46 8.28 -2.01
CA VAL A 17 10.36 7.47 -1.17
C VAL A 17 10.21 5.98 -1.49
N ILE A 18 8.98 5.48 -1.61
CA ILE A 18 8.73 4.08 -1.97
C ILE A 18 9.30 3.77 -3.36
N ALA A 19 9.06 4.63 -4.35
CA ALA A 19 9.61 4.49 -5.69
C ALA A 19 11.14 4.51 -5.69
N LEU A 20 11.76 5.38 -4.89
CA LEU A 20 13.21 5.42 -4.74
C LEU A 20 13.76 4.12 -4.14
N ILE A 21 13.08 3.53 -3.16
CA ILE A 21 13.48 2.23 -2.58
C ILE A 21 13.46 1.13 -3.66
N PHE A 22 12.45 1.10 -4.53
CA PHE A 22 12.42 0.16 -5.66
C PHE A 22 13.57 0.38 -6.65
N VAL A 23 13.94 1.65 -6.93
CA VAL A 23 15.05 1.98 -7.84
C VAL A 23 16.39 1.56 -7.25
N ILE A 24 16.62 1.80 -5.96
CA ILE A 24 17.86 1.39 -5.27
C ILE A 24 17.92 -0.13 -5.17
N GLY A 25 16.78 -0.77 -4.88
CA GLY A 25 16.69 -2.20 -4.63
C GLY A 25 17.47 -2.65 -3.39
N ALA A 26 17.65 -3.97 -3.26
CA ALA A 26 18.32 -4.59 -2.12
C ALA A 26 19.65 -5.27 -2.50
N GLY A 27 20.28 -4.90 -3.62
CA GLY A 27 21.51 -5.55 -4.10
C GLY A 27 22.71 -5.42 -3.15
N TRP A 28 22.66 -4.47 -2.22
CA TRP A 28 23.66 -4.25 -1.17
C TRP A 28 23.43 -5.10 0.09
N ALA A 29 22.28 -5.76 0.21
CA ALA A 29 21.86 -6.45 1.43
C ALA A 29 22.40 -7.89 1.50
N SER A 30 22.35 -8.48 2.70
CA SER A 30 22.65 -9.90 2.87
C SER A 30 21.64 -10.78 2.11
N LEU A 31 22.05 -12.00 1.75
CA LEU A 31 21.22 -12.91 0.97
C LEU A 31 19.78 -13.09 1.52
N PRO A 32 19.55 -13.28 2.84
CA PRO A 32 18.18 -13.42 3.36
C PRO A 32 17.33 -12.18 3.15
N VAL A 33 17.92 -10.99 3.33
CA VAL A 33 17.22 -9.71 3.17
C VAL A 33 16.94 -9.44 1.70
N TYR A 34 17.90 -9.74 0.83
CA TYR A 34 17.73 -9.64 -0.62
C TYR A 34 16.59 -10.55 -1.11
N LEU A 35 16.55 -11.80 -0.66
CA LEU A 35 15.49 -12.74 -1.04
C LEU A 35 14.12 -12.25 -0.54
N PHE A 36 14.01 -11.84 0.72
CA PHE A 36 12.77 -11.27 1.23
C PHE A 36 12.32 -10.04 0.42
N PHE A 37 13.26 -9.15 0.09
CA PHE A 37 12.97 -7.96 -0.69
C PHE A 37 12.46 -8.30 -2.10
N GLN A 38 13.10 -9.24 -2.79
CA GLN A 38 12.69 -9.64 -4.13
C GLN A 38 11.38 -10.44 -4.13
N SER A 39 11.09 -11.19 -3.07
CA SER A 39 9.93 -12.08 -3.00
C SER A 39 8.66 -11.40 -2.49
N TYR A 40 8.74 -10.54 -1.47
CA TYR A 40 7.53 -10.10 -0.73
C TYR A 40 7.45 -8.60 -0.44
N PHE A 41 8.53 -7.84 -0.64
CA PHE A 41 8.52 -6.41 -0.31
C PHE A 41 7.48 -5.66 -1.14
N ALA A 42 7.36 -6.01 -2.43
CA ALA A 42 6.35 -5.44 -3.31
C ALA A 42 4.93 -5.70 -2.78
N ASP A 43 4.66 -6.93 -2.36
CA ASP A 43 3.35 -7.36 -1.88
C ASP A 43 2.94 -6.69 -0.57
N ILE A 44 3.90 -6.22 0.22
CA ILE A 44 3.62 -5.41 1.40
C ILE A 44 3.48 -3.92 1.03
N ILE A 45 4.43 -3.38 0.26
CA ILE A 45 4.56 -1.94 0.09
C ILE A 45 3.56 -1.36 -0.92
N ILE A 46 3.14 -2.13 -1.93
CA ILE A 46 2.17 -1.70 -2.94
C ILE A 46 0.78 -1.45 -2.33
N PRO A 47 0.16 -2.38 -1.60
CA PRO A 47 -1.12 -2.10 -0.94
C PRO A 47 -0.99 -0.98 0.10
N PHE A 48 0.17 -0.89 0.77
CA PHE A 48 0.46 0.21 1.68
C PHE A 48 0.43 1.57 0.97
N ALA A 49 1.15 1.67 -0.15
CA ALA A 49 1.19 2.85 -1.00
C ALA A 49 -0.21 3.24 -1.52
N PHE A 50 -0.95 2.28 -2.07
CA PHE A 50 -2.29 2.53 -2.63
C PHE A 50 -3.31 2.93 -1.57
N TYR A 51 -3.25 2.37 -0.35
CA TYR A 51 -4.08 2.79 0.76
C TYR A 51 -3.94 4.31 1.02
N PHE A 52 -2.70 4.80 1.04
CA PHE A 52 -2.43 6.22 1.23
C PHE A 52 -2.87 7.08 0.05
N LEU A 53 -2.79 6.59 -1.19
CA LEU A 53 -3.38 7.28 -2.33
C LEU A 53 -4.91 7.44 -2.18
N LEU A 54 -5.61 6.41 -1.71
CA LEU A 54 -7.05 6.48 -1.46
C LEU A 54 -7.42 7.47 -0.34
N THR A 55 -6.53 7.71 0.63
CA THR A 55 -6.78 8.72 1.68
C THR A 55 -6.92 10.14 1.13
N MET A 56 -6.33 10.43 -0.04
CA MET A 56 -6.46 11.74 -0.69
C MET A 56 -7.86 11.97 -1.27
N GLN A 57 -8.61 10.89 -1.56
CA GLN A 57 -9.98 10.95 -2.08
C GLN A 57 -11.05 10.94 -0.97
N GLY A 58 -10.68 10.54 0.25
CA GLY A 58 -11.60 10.37 1.38
C GLY A 58 -12.31 11.66 1.82
N ASP A 59 -11.68 12.82 1.62
CA ASP A 59 -12.22 14.12 2.04
C ASP A 59 -13.42 14.57 1.16
N GLY A 60 -13.54 14.04 -0.05
CA GLY A 60 -14.63 14.36 -1.00
C GLY A 60 -15.65 13.23 -1.20
N ASN A 61 -15.24 11.97 -0.97
CA ASN A 61 -16.05 10.80 -1.25
C ASN A 61 -16.54 10.13 0.06
N LYS A 62 -17.84 10.25 0.34
CA LYS A 62 -18.50 9.62 1.52
C LYS A 62 -18.29 8.11 1.58
N PHE A 63 -18.04 7.45 0.45
CA PHE A 63 -17.77 6.02 0.39
C PHE A 63 -16.39 5.67 0.97
N LEU A 64 -15.37 6.49 0.79
CA LEU A 64 -13.98 6.20 1.18
C LEU A 64 -13.54 6.90 2.48
N ASN A 65 -14.44 7.62 3.13
CA ASN A 65 -14.11 8.37 4.36
C ASN A 65 -13.63 7.41 5.49
N ALA A 66 -14.33 6.29 5.68
CA ALA A 66 -13.94 5.31 6.70
C ALA A 66 -12.66 4.54 6.32
N TRP A 67 -11.72 4.45 7.27
CA TRP A 67 -10.43 3.77 7.08
C TRP A 67 -10.58 2.30 6.67
N TRP A 68 -11.52 1.58 7.28
CA TRP A 68 -11.77 0.16 7.00
C TRP A 68 -12.31 -0.06 5.59
N LYS A 69 -13.03 0.91 5.02
CA LYS A 69 -13.51 0.82 3.62
C LYS A 69 -12.35 0.95 2.64
N ARG A 70 -11.40 1.84 2.91
CA ARG A 70 -10.16 1.95 2.13
C ARG A 70 -9.35 0.65 2.22
N ALA A 71 -9.19 0.09 3.42
CA ALA A 71 -8.52 -1.18 3.63
C ALA A 71 -9.18 -2.32 2.86
N LEU A 72 -10.51 -2.43 2.93
CA LEU A 72 -11.28 -3.47 2.23
C LEU A 72 -11.16 -3.32 0.71
N VAL A 73 -11.24 -2.11 0.17
CA VAL A 73 -11.06 -1.86 -1.27
C VAL A 73 -9.68 -2.31 -1.74
N ILE A 74 -8.61 -1.96 -1.01
CA ILE A 74 -7.25 -2.38 -1.39
C ILE A 74 -7.09 -3.89 -1.29
N LEU A 75 -7.56 -4.52 -0.21
CA LEU A 75 -7.51 -5.98 -0.06
C LEU A 75 -8.29 -6.69 -1.17
N ALA A 76 -9.49 -6.21 -1.49
CA ALA A 76 -10.29 -6.80 -2.55
C ALA A 76 -9.57 -6.71 -3.91
N LEU A 77 -8.92 -5.59 -4.20
CA LEU A 77 -8.16 -5.40 -5.45
C LEU A 77 -6.92 -6.30 -5.52
N THR A 78 -6.13 -6.39 -4.44
CA THR A 78 -4.94 -7.25 -4.44
C THR A 78 -5.32 -8.73 -4.47
N PHE A 79 -6.35 -9.13 -3.72
CA PHE A 79 -6.84 -10.52 -3.73
C PHE A 79 -7.43 -10.89 -5.08
N ALA A 80 -8.19 -9.98 -5.71
CA ALA A 80 -8.71 -10.20 -7.05
C ALA A 80 -7.56 -10.35 -8.06
N SER A 81 -6.52 -9.52 -7.98
CA SER A 81 -5.34 -9.66 -8.83
C SER A 81 -4.67 -11.02 -8.66
N GLU A 82 -4.53 -11.50 -7.43
CA GLU A 82 -3.93 -12.81 -7.14
C GLU A 82 -4.81 -13.97 -7.61
N THR A 83 -6.12 -13.85 -7.41
CA THR A 83 -7.08 -14.83 -7.93
C THR A 83 -7.08 -14.86 -9.46
N LEU A 84 -6.95 -13.71 -10.13
CA LEU A 84 -6.85 -13.65 -11.59
C LEU A 84 -5.59 -14.37 -12.10
N GLN A 85 -4.47 -14.26 -11.38
CA GLN A 85 -3.26 -14.99 -11.71
C GLN A 85 -3.43 -16.50 -11.59
N TYR A 86 -4.17 -16.97 -10.58
CA TYR A 86 -4.54 -18.38 -10.45
C TYR A 86 -5.29 -18.90 -11.71
N PHE A 87 -6.11 -18.05 -12.34
CA PHE A 87 -6.80 -18.36 -13.60
C PHE A 87 -5.97 -18.09 -14.87
N GLY A 88 -4.69 -17.73 -14.74
CA GLY A 88 -3.79 -17.45 -15.86
C GLY A 88 -3.92 -16.05 -16.47
N VAL A 89 -4.61 -15.12 -15.78
CA VAL A 89 -4.71 -13.72 -16.18
C VAL A 89 -3.70 -12.89 -15.40
N TYR A 90 -2.59 -12.54 -16.04
CA TYR A 90 -1.49 -11.79 -15.43
C TYR A 90 -1.77 -10.28 -15.40
N ALA A 91 -2.48 -9.82 -14.36
CA ALA A 91 -2.81 -8.41 -14.19
C ALA A 91 -1.67 -7.60 -13.53
N LEU A 92 -1.04 -8.12 -12.46
CA LEU A 92 0.01 -7.43 -11.70
C LEU A 92 1.26 -8.27 -11.43
N ALA A 93 1.13 -9.58 -11.19
CA ALA A 93 2.26 -10.51 -11.07
C ALA A 93 2.12 -11.68 -12.06
N ARG A 94 3.19 -12.48 -12.18
CA ARG A 94 3.33 -13.58 -13.16
C ARG A 94 3.16 -14.97 -12.54
N VAL A 95 3.24 -15.08 -11.23
CA VAL A 95 3.28 -16.36 -10.51
C VAL A 95 2.33 -16.24 -9.35
N PHE A 96 1.42 -17.20 -9.25
CA PHE A 96 0.53 -17.30 -8.11
C PHE A 96 1.29 -17.81 -6.88
N ASP A 97 1.30 -17.04 -5.80
CA ASP A 97 1.84 -17.44 -4.50
C ASP A 97 0.77 -17.20 -3.40
N PRO A 98 0.23 -18.26 -2.77
CA PRO A 98 -0.71 -18.12 -1.65
C PRO A 98 -0.20 -17.23 -0.51
N MET A 99 1.12 -17.11 -0.34
CA MET A 99 1.73 -16.26 0.67
C MET A 99 1.50 -14.77 0.40
N ASP A 100 1.28 -14.38 -0.85
CA ASP A 100 1.04 -12.98 -1.25
C ASP A 100 -0.25 -12.45 -0.63
N TYR A 101 -1.28 -13.28 -0.45
CA TYR A 101 -2.47 -12.91 0.30
C TYR A 101 -2.13 -12.44 1.72
N LEU A 102 -1.22 -13.13 2.40
CA LEU A 102 -0.81 -12.74 3.76
C LEU A 102 -0.01 -11.44 3.73
N MET A 103 0.89 -11.29 2.75
CA MET A 103 1.69 -10.08 2.58
C MET A 103 0.83 -8.86 2.28
N TYR A 104 -0.20 -9.02 1.44
CA TYR A 104 -1.19 -7.97 1.18
C TYR A 104 -1.94 -7.59 2.46
N VAL A 105 -2.37 -8.56 3.27
CA VAL A 105 -3.01 -8.29 4.57
C VAL A 105 -2.08 -7.52 5.49
N ILE A 106 -0.81 -7.93 5.60
CA ILE A 106 0.20 -7.24 6.40
C ILE A 106 0.38 -5.79 5.92
N GLY A 107 0.53 -5.57 4.61
CA GLY A 107 0.68 -4.24 4.02
C GLY A 107 -0.49 -3.31 4.31
N VAL A 108 -1.73 -3.80 4.16
CA VAL A 108 -2.93 -3.02 4.45
C VAL A 108 -3.08 -2.72 5.95
N LEU A 109 -2.81 -3.70 6.82
CA LEU A 109 -2.87 -3.49 8.27
C LEU A 109 -1.81 -2.49 8.73
N LEU A 110 -0.59 -2.56 8.19
CA LEU A 110 0.45 -1.58 8.44
C LEU A 110 0.00 -0.18 8.00
N ALA A 111 -0.59 -0.05 6.82
CA ALA A 111 -1.08 1.24 6.33
C ALA A 111 -2.20 1.80 7.22
N ALA A 112 -3.18 0.97 7.59
CA ALA A 112 -4.25 1.36 8.50
C ALA A 112 -3.71 1.76 9.89
N TYR A 113 -2.69 1.05 10.39
CA TYR A 113 -2.03 1.40 11.66
C TYR A 113 -1.33 2.75 11.56
N VAL A 114 -0.53 2.99 10.52
CA VAL A 114 0.16 4.27 10.30
C VAL A 114 -0.85 5.40 10.16
N ASP A 115 -1.91 5.21 9.36
CA ASP A 115 -2.99 6.17 9.16
C ASP A 115 -3.68 6.53 10.48
N ARG A 116 -4.07 5.53 11.29
CA ARG A 116 -4.93 5.73 12.47
C ARG A 116 -4.18 6.05 13.76
N LYS A 117 -2.94 5.59 13.92
CA LYS A 117 -2.18 5.74 15.16
C LYS A 117 -1.04 6.72 15.02
N ILE A 118 -0.33 6.73 13.90
CA ILE A 118 0.84 7.58 13.74
C ILE A 118 0.41 8.94 13.20
N PHE A 119 -0.28 8.98 12.05
CA PHE A 119 -0.53 10.22 11.35
C PHE A 119 -1.60 11.10 12.00
N THR A 120 -2.65 10.51 12.57
CA THR A 120 -3.65 11.24 13.40
C THR A 120 -3.00 11.95 14.58
N HIS A 121 -1.95 11.38 15.19
CA HIS A 121 -1.28 11.96 16.36
C HIS A 121 -0.15 12.91 15.96
N ALA A 122 0.58 12.61 14.89
CA ALA A 122 1.73 13.38 14.45
C ALA A 122 1.34 14.63 13.64
N PHE A 123 0.22 14.58 12.90
CA PHE A 123 -0.15 15.62 11.95
C PHE A 123 -1.56 16.18 12.22
N SER A 124 -1.62 17.43 12.67
CA SER A 124 -2.88 18.13 12.95
C SER A 124 -3.79 18.34 11.72
N PHE A 125 -3.29 18.09 10.51
CA PHE A 125 -4.04 18.24 9.26
C PHE A 125 -4.56 16.90 8.70
N TRP A 126 -4.28 15.77 9.36
CA TRP A 126 -4.55 14.44 8.85
C TRP A 126 -6.04 14.05 8.87
N ASP A 127 -6.75 14.44 9.94
CA ASP A 127 -8.21 14.31 10.11
C ASP A 127 -8.96 15.47 9.44
#